data_AF-A0A368GNV5-F1
#
_entry.id   AF-A0A368GNV5-F1
#
_cell.length_a   1.000
_cell.length_b   1.000
_cell.length_c   1.000
_cell.angle_alpha   90.00
_cell.angle_beta   90.00
_cell.angle_gamma   90.00
#
_symmetry.space_group_name_H-M   'P 1'
#
loop_
_entity.id
_entity.type
_entity.pdbx_description
1 polymer ?
#
loop_
_entity_poly.entity_id
_entity_poly.type
_entity_poly.pdbx_seq_one_letter_code
_entity_poly.pdbx_strand_id
1 'polypeptide(L)'
;MINSLILATTLTTKGLTFNWGALLGWSAIQGSLNSVPIALYLAALQWTLLYDTIYAHQDKADDIMIGVKSTALRFGENTKLWLTGFGSAAVAGLGLAGHLADQAWPYYVALAATSAQLGWQIGTVNIDDSGDCWNKFRSNQWLGAILFAGIVAGTLLKEEKKTDLKKDDSDNKS
;
A
#
# COMPACT_ATOMS: atom_id res chain seq x y z
N MET A 1 27.69 3.89 3.90
CA MET A 1 26.74 4.10 5.01
C MET A 1 26.06 5.48 5.00
N ILE A 2 26.73 6.56 4.60
CA ILE A 2 26.13 7.92 4.57
C ILE A 2 25.18 8.12 3.36
N ASN A 3 25.63 7.77 2.14
CA ASN A 3 24.78 7.83 0.93
C ASN A 3 23.54 6.93 1.03
N SER A 4 23.65 5.92 1.90
CA SER A 4 22.60 4.97 2.18
C SER A 4 21.41 5.54 2.94
N LEU A 5 21.71 6.47 3.84
CA LEU A 5 20.74 7.17 4.68
C LEU A 5 20.04 8.27 3.90
N ILE A 6 20.76 8.92 2.96
CA ILE A 6 20.28 10.02 2.11
C ILE A 6 19.26 9.54 1.07
N LEU A 7 19.50 8.39 0.42
CA LEU A 7 18.53 7.80 -0.52
C LEU A 7 17.27 7.25 0.17
N ALA A 8 17.44 6.67 1.36
CA ALA A 8 16.31 6.24 2.17
C ALA A 8 15.46 7.45 2.59
N THR A 9 16.10 8.57 2.97
CA THR A 9 15.37 9.79 3.35
C THR A 9 14.61 10.40 2.18
N THR A 10 15.16 10.51 0.96
CA THR A 10 14.44 11.10 -0.18
C THR A 10 13.23 10.28 -0.64
N LEU A 11 13.31 8.95 -0.63
CA LEU A 11 12.17 8.05 -0.86
C LEU A 11 11.11 8.21 0.23
N THR A 12 11.54 8.32 1.48
CA THR A 12 10.65 8.54 2.62
C THR A 12 9.92 9.89 2.49
N THR A 13 10.61 10.98 2.11
CA THR A 13 9.96 12.30 1.98
C THR A 13 8.88 12.33 0.90
N LYS A 14 9.10 11.70 -0.26
CA LYS A 14 8.09 11.63 -1.33
C LYS A 14 6.87 10.79 -0.93
N GLY A 15 7.10 9.62 -0.32
CA GLY A 15 6.03 8.78 0.21
C GLY A 15 5.24 9.44 1.34
N LEU A 16 5.91 10.18 2.24
CA LEU A 16 5.26 10.95 3.31
C LEU A 16 4.34 12.04 2.74
N THR A 17 4.77 12.73 1.68
CA THR A 17 4.01 13.87 1.12
C THR A 17 2.76 13.42 0.35
N PHE A 18 2.82 12.30 -0.37
CA PHE A 18 1.68 11.78 -1.14
C PHE A 18 0.65 11.06 -0.26
N ASN A 19 1.10 10.31 0.75
CA ASN A 19 0.21 9.55 1.64
C ASN A 19 -0.50 10.41 2.69
N TRP A 20 -0.15 11.71 2.81
CA TRP A 20 -0.79 12.63 3.75
C TRP A 20 -2.28 12.82 3.49
N GLY A 21 -2.74 12.61 2.25
CA GLY A 21 -4.15 12.67 1.88
C GLY A 21 -5.04 11.69 2.65
N ALA A 22 -4.52 10.51 3.04
CA ALA A 22 -5.28 9.54 3.84
C ALA A 22 -5.49 10.04 5.28
N LEU A 23 -4.48 10.70 5.87
CA LEU A 23 -4.58 11.30 7.20
C LEU A 23 -5.51 12.53 7.20
N LEU A 24 -5.45 13.33 6.13
CA LEU A 24 -6.32 14.50 5.95
C LEU A 24 -7.77 14.09 5.71
N GLY A 25 -8.02 13.07 4.88
CA GLY A 25 -9.37 12.54 4.64
C GLY A 25 -10.02 12.00 5.92
N TRP A 26 -9.27 11.27 6.74
CA TRP A 26 -9.77 10.80 8.03
C TRP A 26 -10.00 11.94 9.02
N SER A 27 -9.02 12.85 9.16
CA SER A 27 -9.14 13.99 10.08
C SER A 27 -10.29 14.92 9.71
N ALA A 28 -10.59 15.07 8.41
CA ALA A 28 -11.70 15.90 7.93
C ALA A 28 -13.08 15.33 8.28
N ILE A 29 -13.21 14.01 8.43
CA ILE A 29 -14.49 13.34 8.72
C ILE A 29 -14.66 13.07 10.23
N GLN A 30 -13.60 12.61 10.90
CA GLN A 30 -13.65 12.17 12.30
C GLN A 30 -13.13 13.20 13.32
N GLY A 31 -12.44 14.26 12.89
CA GLY A 31 -11.87 15.29 13.78
C GLY A 31 -10.78 14.80 14.74
N SER A 32 -10.35 13.54 14.63
CA SER A 32 -9.37 12.89 15.51
C SER A 32 -8.50 11.89 14.75
N LEU A 33 -7.23 11.81 15.12
CA LEU A 33 -6.30 10.79 14.61
C LEU A 33 -6.34 9.57 15.52
N ASN A 34 -7.12 8.57 15.12
CA ASN A 34 -7.12 7.26 15.78
C ASN A 34 -5.99 6.37 15.23
N SER A 35 -5.83 5.16 15.78
CA SER A 35 -4.80 4.20 15.35
C SER A 35 -4.99 3.69 13.91
N VAL A 36 -6.22 3.69 13.38
CA VAL A 36 -6.58 3.27 12.01
C VAL A 36 -5.86 4.08 10.92
N PRO A 37 -5.98 5.42 10.83
CA PRO A 37 -5.32 6.22 9.80
C PRO A 37 -3.79 6.15 9.89
N ILE A 38 -3.22 5.96 11.08
CA ILE A 38 -1.77 5.76 11.26
C ILE A 38 -1.33 4.43 10.64
N ALA A 39 -2.07 3.34 10.90
CA ALA A 39 -1.78 2.04 10.30
C ALA A 39 -1.90 2.07 8.76
N LEU A 40 -2.93 2.74 8.22
CA LEU A 40 -3.08 2.95 6.77
C LEU A 40 -1.93 3.77 6.20
N TYR A 41 -1.51 4.83 6.88
CA TYR A 41 -0.42 5.68 6.44
C TYR A 41 0.90 4.91 6.37
N LEU A 42 1.23 4.14 7.41
CA LEU A 42 2.40 3.26 7.40
C LEU A 42 2.30 2.21 6.29
N ALA A 43 1.14 1.58 6.10
CA ALA A 43 0.96 0.61 5.03
C ALA A 43 1.21 1.23 3.64
N ALA A 44 0.69 2.44 3.42
CA ALA A 44 0.82 3.15 2.17
C ALA A 44 2.26 3.63 1.93
N LEU A 45 2.99 4.05 2.97
CA LEU A 45 4.43 4.34 2.87
C LEU A 45 5.22 3.13 2.39
N GLN A 46 4.94 1.96 2.94
CA GLN A 46 5.64 0.72 2.59
C GLN A 46 5.32 0.31 1.15
N TRP A 47 4.08 0.49 0.72
CA TRP A 47 3.69 0.26 -0.67
C TRP A 47 4.38 1.26 -1.62
N THR A 48 4.50 2.53 -1.23
CA THR A 48 5.27 3.54 -1.97
C THR A 48 6.73 3.15 -2.15
N LEU A 49 7.38 2.72 -1.07
CA LEU A 49 8.76 2.23 -1.16
C LEU A 49 8.90 1.04 -2.11
N LEU A 50 7.92 0.13 -2.13
CA LEU A 50 7.90 -1.01 -3.03
C LEU A 50 7.85 -0.58 -4.50
N TYR A 51 6.86 0.23 -4.89
CA TYR A 51 6.71 0.60 -6.30
C TYR A 51 7.78 1.60 -6.76
N ASP A 52 8.26 2.50 -5.90
CA ASP A 52 9.37 3.41 -6.23
C ASP A 52 10.68 2.64 -6.43
N THR A 53 10.88 1.54 -5.70
CA THR A 53 12.06 0.67 -5.90
C THR A 53 12.00 -0.05 -7.25
N ILE A 54 10.82 -0.47 -7.70
CA ILE A 54 10.62 -1.01 -9.05
C ILE A 54 10.86 0.08 -10.10
N TYR A 55 10.33 1.28 -9.87
CA TYR A 55 10.51 2.41 -10.78
C TYR A 55 12.00 2.83 -10.89
N ALA A 56 12.75 2.81 -9.79
CA ALA A 56 14.19 3.10 -9.83
C ALA A 56 15.01 2.13 -10.71
N HIS A 57 14.49 0.93 -10.98
CA HIS A 57 15.12 -0.02 -11.91
C HIS A 57 14.81 0.30 -13.38
N GLN A 58 13.73 1.04 -13.66
CA GLN A 58 13.40 1.52 -15.00
C GLN A 58 14.46 2.49 -15.51
N ASP A 59 14.94 3.39 -14.65
CA ASP A 59 15.92 4.43 -14.98
C ASP A 59 17.38 3.95 -14.80
N LYS A 60 17.60 2.67 -14.44
CA LYS A 60 18.92 2.11 -14.11
C LYS A 60 19.94 2.27 -15.23
N ALA A 61 19.55 2.03 -16.49
CA ALA A 61 20.45 2.13 -17.64
C ALA A 61 20.90 3.57 -17.89
N ASP A 62 19.97 4.52 -17.74
CA ASP A 62 20.25 5.94 -17.87
C ASP A 62 21.12 6.42 -16.70
N ASP A 63 20.77 6.05 -15.46
CA ASP A 63 21.53 6.39 -14.24
C ASP A 63 23.00 5.94 -14.31
N ILE A 64 23.27 4.76 -14.88
CA ILE A 64 24.64 4.25 -15.09
C ILE A 64 25.39 5.14 -16.09
N MET A 65 24.72 5.61 -17.15
CA MET A 65 25.30 6.45 -18.19
C MET A 65 25.68 7.85 -17.68
N ILE A 66 24.92 8.39 -16.73
CA ILE A 66 25.14 9.71 -16.11
C ILE A 66 25.93 9.64 -14.78
N GLY A 67 26.30 8.44 -14.32
CA GLY A 67 27.11 8.22 -13.12
C GLY A 67 26.36 8.43 -11.79
N VAL A 68 25.03 8.36 -11.79
CA VAL A 68 24.19 8.55 -10.61
C VAL A 68 24.06 7.23 -9.84
N LYS A 69 24.32 7.26 -8.52
CA LYS A 69 24.16 6.08 -7.64
C LYS A 69 22.71 5.92 -7.19
N SER A 70 21.86 5.37 -8.05
CA SER A 70 20.45 5.08 -7.75
C SER A 70 20.25 3.93 -6.77
N THR A 71 19.06 3.87 -6.14
CA THR A 71 18.65 2.78 -5.24
C THR A 71 18.72 1.41 -5.92
N ALA A 72 18.48 1.36 -7.24
CA ALA A 72 18.59 0.15 -8.04
C ALA A 72 20.02 -0.42 -8.08
N LEU A 73 21.02 0.46 -8.23
CA LEU A 73 22.44 0.08 -8.18
C LEU A 73 22.87 -0.38 -6.78
N ARG A 74 22.16 0.07 -5.73
CA ARG A 74 22.52 -0.24 -4.34
C ARG A 74 21.86 -1.52 -3.82
N PHE A 75 20.63 -1.82 -4.23
CA PHE A 75 20.00 -3.09 -3.87
C PHE A 75 20.49 -4.24 -4.74
N GLY A 76 20.87 -3.96 -6.00
CA GLY A 76 21.49 -4.95 -6.89
C GLY A 76 20.66 -6.23 -6.99
N GLU A 77 21.30 -7.38 -6.81
CA GLU A 77 20.65 -8.70 -6.84
C GLU A 77 19.69 -8.93 -5.65
N ASN A 78 19.85 -8.20 -4.55
CA ASN A 78 18.99 -8.32 -3.36
C ASN A 78 17.69 -7.53 -3.47
N THR A 79 17.42 -6.86 -4.59
CA THR A 79 16.22 -6.05 -4.79
C THR A 79 14.94 -6.84 -4.48
N LYS A 80 14.81 -8.07 -4.94
CA LYS A 80 13.63 -8.90 -4.68
C LYS A 80 13.40 -9.18 -3.19
N LEU A 81 14.47 -9.30 -2.40
CA LEU A 81 14.38 -9.49 -0.96
C LEU A 81 13.82 -8.24 -0.26
N TRP A 82 14.32 -7.05 -0.64
CA TRP A 82 13.82 -5.78 -0.11
C TRP A 82 12.37 -5.52 -0.53
N LEU A 83 12.02 -5.81 -1.79
CA LEU A 83 10.63 -5.73 -2.26
C LEU A 83 9.70 -6.65 -1.47
N THR A 84 10.14 -7.87 -1.16
CA THR A 84 9.38 -8.79 -0.30
C THR A 84 9.18 -8.22 1.10
N GLY A 85 10.21 -7.61 1.69
CA GLY A 85 10.12 -6.92 2.98
C GLY A 85 9.10 -5.78 2.98
N PHE A 86 9.19 -4.87 2.00
CA PHE A 86 8.24 -3.77 1.87
C PHE A 86 6.81 -4.25 1.59
N GLY A 87 6.65 -5.25 0.72
CA GLY A 87 5.33 -5.81 0.40
C GLY A 87 4.69 -6.48 1.60
N SER A 88 5.46 -7.25 2.38
CA SER A 88 4.98 -7.91 3.59
C SER A 88 4.57 -6.88 4.65
N ALA A 89 5.36 -5.83 4.84
CA ALA A 89 5.06 -4.75 5.78
C ALA A 89 3.83 -3.93 5.35
N ALA A 90 3.64 -3.70 4.05
CA ALA A 90 2.45 -3.04 3.52
C ALA A 90 1.19 -3.87 3.77
N VAL A 91 1.21 -5.17 3.44
CA VAL A 91 0.09 -6.09 3.68
C VAL A 91 -0.24 -6.19 5.16
N ALA A 92 0.77 -6.30 6.03
CA ALA A 92 0.57 -6.35 7.48
C ALA A 92 -0.07 -5.04 8.01
N GLY A 93 0.39 -3.89 7.53
CA GLY A 93 -0.18 -2.58 7.89
C GLY A 93 -1.63 -2.44 7.44
N LEU A 94 -1.97 -2.90 6.23
CA LEU A 94 -3.35 -2.93 5.74
C LEU A 94 -4.21 -3.87 6.59
N GLY A 95 -3.73 -5.09 6.88
CA GLY A 95 -4.43 -6.04 7.75
C GLY A 95 -4.72 -5.47 9.15
N LEU A 96 -3.74 -4.78 9.74
CA LEU A 96 -3.89 -4.10 11.02
C LEU A 96 -4.91 -2.96 10.94
N ALA A 97 -4.88 -2.14 9.88
CA ALA A 97 -5.85 -1.09 9.67
C ALA A 97 -7.28 -1.62 9.54
N GLY A 98 -7.47 -2.70 8.77
CA GLY A 98 -8.77 -3.37 8.61
C GLY A 98 -9.30 -3.94 9.92
N HIS A 99 -8.41 -4.53 10.73
CA HIS A 99 -8.77 -5.03 12.07
C HIS A 99 -9.16 -3.90 13.02
N LEU A 100 -8.36 -2.82 13.08
CA LEU A 100 -8.66 -1.66 13.93
C LEU A 100 -9.93 -0.91 13.50
N ALA A 101 -10.34 -1.03 12.24
CA ALA A 101 -11.56 -0.44 11.70
C ALA A 101 -12.79 -1.36 11.80
N ASP A 102 -12.65 -2.57 12.34
CA ASP A 102 -13.67 -3.62 12.35
C ASP A 102 -14.32 -3.79 10.98
N GLN A 103 -13.52 -3.95 9.93
CA GLN A 103 -14.03 -4.07 8.57
C GLN A 103 -14.71 -5.41 8.30
N ALA A 104 -15.66 -5.42 7.36
CA ALA A 104 -16.39 -6.63 7.00
C ALA A 104 -15.58 -7.54 6.06
N TRP A 105 -16.04 -8.77 5.88
CA TRP A 105 -15.39 -9.79 5.04
C TRP A 105 -15.00 -9.34 3.62
N PRO A 106 -15.73 -8.45 2.90
CA PRO A 106 -15.33 -8.02 1.55
C PRO A 106 -13.98 -7.30 1.53
N TYR A 107 -13.64 -6.60 2.61
CA TYR A 107 -12.34 -5.95 2.77
C TYR A 107 -11.21 -6.98 2.79
N TYR A 108 -11.37 -8.08 3.54
CA TYR A 108 -10.35 -9.12 3.65
C TYR A 108 -10.17 -9.90 2.34
N VAL A 109 -11.22 -10.04 1.53
CA VAL A 109 -11.12 -10.59 0.17
C VAL A 109 -10.32 -9.67 -0.74
N ALA A 110 -10.58 -8.36 -0.70
CA ALA A 110 -9.79 -7.39 -1.44
C ALA A 110 -8.33 -7.33 -0.96
N LEU A 111 -8.09 -7.45 0.34
CA LEU A 111 -6.75 -7.56 0.92
C LEU A 111 -6.02 -8.80 0.40
N ALA A 112 -6.68 -9.97 0.38
CA ALA A 112 -6.09 -11.19 -0.15
C ALA A 112 -5.74 -11.06 -1.65
N ALA A 113 -6.62 -10.46 -2.45
CA ALA A 113 -6.37 -10.19 -3.86
C ALA A 113 -5.18 -9.22 -4.05
N THR A 114 -5.11 -8.17 -3.21
CA THR A 114 -4.01 -7.20 -3.17
C THR A 114 -2.68 -7.89 -2.84
N SER A 115 -2.66 -8.74 -1.80
CA SER A 115 -1.48 -9.51 -1.41
C SER A 115 -1.02 -10.47 -2.51
N ALA A 116 -1.95 -11.15 -3.18
CA ALA A 116 -1.64 -12.06 -4.28
C ALA A 116 -1.04 -11.31 -5.48
N GLN A 117 -1.60 -10.15 -5.83
CA GLN A 117 -1.09 -9.32 -6.92
C GLN A 117 0.30 -8.74 -6.59
N LEU A 118 0.54 -8.29 -5.36
CA LEU A 118 1.88 -7.87 -4.91
C LEU A 118 2.88 -9.04 -4.94
N GLY A 119 2.49 -10.22 -4.48
CA GLY A 119 3.34 -11.42 -4.55
C GLY A 119 3.70 -11.79 -5.99
N TRP A 120 2.72 -11.71 -6.91
CA TRP A 120 2.96 -11.89 -8.34
C TRP A 120 3.92 -10.84 -8.90
N GLN A 121 3.74 -9.56 -8.57
CA GLN A 121 4.66 -8.49 -9.01
C GLN A 121 6.10 -8.76 -8.54
N ILE A 122 6.30 -9.04 -7.25
CA ILE A 122 7.63 -9.25 -6.67
C ILE A 122 8.29 -10.52 -7.24
N GLY A 123 7.52 -11.60 -7.43
CA GLY A 123 8.04 -12.85 -7.96
C GLY A 123 8.43 -12.75 -9.43
N THR A 124 7.59 -12.09 -10.24
CA THR A 124 7.73 -12.07 -11.70
C THR A 124 8.49 -10.87 -12.26
N VAL A 125 8.72 -9.81 -11.48
CA VAL A 125 9.44 -8.63 -11.97
C VAL A 125 10.84 -8.99 -12.44
N ASN A 126 11.16 -8.56 -13.66
CA ASN A 126 12.50 -8.54 -14.20
C ASN A 126 13.11 -7.15 -14.02
N ILE A 127 14.00 -7.03 -13.04
CA ILE A 127 14.63 -5.76 -12.64
C ILE A 127 15.65 -5.22 -13.66
N ASP A 128 16.01 -6.02 -14.66
CA ASP A 128 16.91 -5.63 -15.73
C ASP A 128 16.15 -5.28 -17.03
N ASP A 129 14.83 -5.46 -17.06
CA ASP A 129 13.96 -5.06 -18.15
C ASP A 129 13.12 -3.84 -17.73
N SER A 130 13.47 -2.67 -18.28
CA SER A 130 12.77 -1.42 -18.01
C SER A 130 11.30 -1.45 -18.46
N GLY A 131 10.98 -2.21 -19.51
CA GLY A 131 9.62 -2.40 -20.00
C GLY A 131 8.77 -3.24 -19.05
N ASP A 132 9.34 -4.32 -18.49
CA ASP A 132 8.66 -5.10 -17.46
C ASP A 132 8.47 -4.28 -16.18
N CYS A 133 9.49 -3.54 -15.75
CA CYS A 133 9.39 -2.63 -14.59
C CYS A 133 8.23 -1.62 -14.76
N TRP A 134 8.10 -0.99 -15.94
CA TRP A 134 7.00 -0.09 -16.24
C TRP A 134 5.63 -0.80 -16.20
N ASN A 135 5.53 -2.01 -16.77
CA ASN A 135 4.29 -2.77 -16.75
C ASN A 135 3.86 -3.15 -15.32
N LYS A 136 4.81 -3.56 -14.47
CA LYS A 136 4.53 -3.84 -13.05
C LYS A 136 4.14 -2.56 -12.31
N PHE A 137 4.85 -1.46 -12.54
CA PHE A 137 4.50 -0.15 -11.98
C PHE A 137 3.07 0.25 -12.35
N ARG A 138 2.72 0.19 -13.63
CA ARG A 138 1.38 0.49 -14.14
C ARG A 138 0.31 -0.39 -13.49
N SER A 139 0.60 -1.65 -13.18
CA SER A 139 -0.36 -2.54 -12.53
C SER A 139 -0.71 -2.14 -11.09
N ASN A 140 0.08 -1.26 -10.43
CA ASN A 140 -0.25 -0.73 -9.11
C ASN A 140 -1.53 0.12 -9.09
N GLN A 141 -1.95 0.68 -10.23
CA GLN A 141 -3.24 1.39 -10.30
C GLN A 141 -4.42 0.45 -9.98
N TRP A 142 -4.33 -0.82 -10.41
CA TRP A 142 -5.36 -1.83 -10.17
C TRP A 142 -5.36 -2.31 -8.73
N LEU A 143 -4.18 -2.40 -8.10
CA LEU A 143 -4.07 -2.67 -6.66
C LEU A 143 -4.86 -1.64 -5.84
N GLY A 144 -4.66 -0.35 -6.15
CA GLY A 144 -5.41 0.73 -5.49
C GLY A 144 -6.91 0.62 -5.70
N ALA A 145 -7.35 0.31 -6.93
CA ALA A 145 -8.76 0.14 -7.26
C ALA A 145 -9.41 -1.05 -6.52
N ILE A 146 -8.72 -2.19 -6.45
CA ILE A 146 -9.20 -3.40 -5.74
C ILE A 146 -9.37 -3.09 -4.24
N LEU A 147 -8.36 -2.50 -3.62
CA LEU A 147 -8.40 -2.18 -2.20
C LEU A 147 -9.48 -1.14 -1.89
N PHE A 148 -9.63 -0.11 -2.73
CA PHE A 148 -10.68 0.89 -2.60
C PHE A 148 -12.09 0.27 -2.71
N ALA A 149 -12.31 -0.58 -3.71
CA ALA A 149 -13.59 -1.29 -3.87
C ALA A 149 -13.90 -2.17 -2.64
N GLY A 150 -12.90 -2.84 -2.09
CA GLY A 150 -13.04 -3.64 -0.86
C GLY A 150 -13.42 -2.82 0.37
N ILE A 151 -12.84 -1.62 0.53
CA ILE A 151 -13.18 -0.70 1.62
C ILE A 151 -14.63 -0.21 1.48
N VAL A 152 -15.04 0.18 0.27
CA VAL A 152 -16.42 0.65 0.01
C VAL A 152 -17.42 -0.48 0.27
N ALA A 153 -17.20 -1.67 -0.31
CA ALA A 153 -18.08 -2.81 -0.12
C ALA A 153 -18.15 -3.27 1.34
N GLY A 154 -17.00 -3.29 2.05
CA GLY A 154 -16.94 -3.64 3.46
C GLY A 154 -17.71 -2.66 4.35
N THR A 155 -17.61 -1.37 4.04
CA THR A 155 -18.29 -0.31 4.80
C THR A 155 -19.80 -0.31 4.56
N LEU A 156 -20.25 -0.47 3.31
CA LEU A 156 -21.68 -0.56 2.98
C LEU A 156 -22.36 -1.73 3.68
N LEU A 157 -21.76 -2.92 3.62
CA LEU A 157 -22.31 -4.12 4.25
C LEU A 157 -22.33 -4.04 5.78
N LYS A 158 -21.41 -3.27 6.37
CA LYS A 158 -21.39 -2.99 7.82
C LYS A 158 -22.55 -2.09 8.24
N GLU A 159 -22.91 -1.10 7.43
CA GLU A 159 -24.05 -0.21 7.69
C GLU A 159 -25.40 -0.94 7.53
N GLU A 160 -25.54 -1.83 6.55
CA GLU A 160 -26.74 -2.69 6.39
C GLU A 160 -26.98 -3.54 7.65
N LYS A 161 -25.96 -4.28 8.11
CA LYS A 161 -26.07 -5.12 9.33
C LYS A 161 -26.41 -4.32 10.59
N LYS A 162 -25.86 -3.12 10.75
CA LYS A 162 -26.22 -2.24 11.88
C LYS A 162 -27.67 -1.81 11.84
N THR A 163 -28.19 -1.55 10.64
CA THR A 163 -29.57 -1.12 10.42
C THR A 163 -30.55 -2.25 10.75
N ASP A 164 -30.25 -3.48 10.32
CA ASP A 164 -31.08 -4.65 10.58
C ASP A 164 -31.16 -5.01 12.07
N LEU A 165 -30.02 -5.01 12.78
CA LEU A 165 -29.97 -5.28 14.23
C LEU A 165 -30.80 -4.28 15.03
N LYS A 166 -30.75 -3.01 14.64
CA LYS A 166 -31.49 -1.94 15.34
C LYS A 166 -33.01 -2.05 15.14
N LYS A 167 -33.44 -2.64 14.02
CA LYS A 167 -34.85 -2.88 13.70
C LYS A 167 -35.42 -4.06 14.48
N ASP A 168 -34.67 -5.16 14.57
CA ASP A 168 -35.05 -6.34 15.35
C ASP A 168 -35.19 -6.02 16.86
N ASP A 169 -34.26 -5.22 17.40
CA ASP A 169 -34.33 -4.71 18.79
C ASP A 169 -35.54 -3.79 19.05
N SER A 170 -36.03 -3.08 18.03
CA SER A 170 -37.24 -2.24 18.17
C SER A 170 -38.53 -3.05 18.08
N ASP A 171 -38.59 -4.06 17.23
CA ASP A 171 -39.77 -4.92 17.05
C ASP A 171 -39.96 -5.86 18.25
N ASN A 172 -38.88 -6.30 18.91
CA ASN A 172 -38.94 -7.14 20.12
C ASN A 172 -39.26 -6.35 21.42
N LYS A 173 -39.34 -5.01 21.35
CA LYS A 173 -39.70 -4.15 22.50
C LYS A 173 -41.14 -3.60 22.43
N SER A 174 -41.92 -3.93 21.40
CA SER A 174 -43.34 -3.58 21.27
C SER A 174 -44.25 -4.74 21.63
#